data_AF-A0A7C9EKA0-F1
#
_entry.id   AF-A0A7C9EKA0-F1
#
_cell.length_a   1.000
_cell.length_b   1.000
_cell.length_c   1.000
_cell.angle_alpha   90.00
_cell.angle_beta   90.00
_cell.angle_gamma   90.00
#
_symmetry.space_group_name_H-M   'P 1'
#
loop_
_entity.id
_entity.type
_entity.pdbx_description
1 polymer ?
#
loop_
_entity_poly.entity_id
_entity_poly.type
_entity_poly.pdbx_seq_one_letter_code
_entity_poly.pdbx_strand_id
1 'polypeptide(L)'
;HSNQRCESLWHRSGPSASPSEQTAASMLTRRSSRRMPFISVSTLPWYAPPPEACVPSDPIISTISNAIKTSDLNPVKRILPSIKPHHIHDLLNLNPFNLCPLSLFSFFNWVSSHPGFRLPLHSYCAMVHFLCAHHLVSEAGALLRFVVSRKGKGSASSVFAAVLETKGVHQ
;
A
#
# COMPACT_ATOMS: atom_id res chain seq x y z
N HIS A 1 -9.05 13.23 28.40
CA HIS A 1 -9.92 12.20 28.97
C HIS A 1 -10.72 11.60 27.82
N SER A 2 -10.14 10.65 27.07
CA SER A 2 -10.11 9.20 27.33
C SER A 2 -11.51 8.57 27.29
N ASN A 3 -11.77 7.77 26.25
CA ASN A 3 -12.53 6.52 26.31
C ASN A 3 -12.29 5.74 25.02
N GLN A 4 -11.48 4.68 25.08
CA GLN A 4 -11.85 3.27 25.31
C GLN A 4 -11.99 2.53 23.97
N ARG A 5 -10.99 1.76 23.52
CA ARG A 5 -10.56 0.41 23.98
C ARG A 5 -11.60 -0.66 23.62
N CYS A 6 -11.41 -1.27 22.45
CA CYS A 6 -12.02 -2.54 22.07
C CYS A 6 -11.12 -3.67 22.59
N GLU A 7 -11.62 -4.41 23.58
CA GLU A 7 -11.17 -5.77 23.88
C GLU A 7 -12.40 -6.67 23.96
N SER A 8 -12.15 -7.99 23.84
CA SER A 8 -13.04 -9.15 24.01
C SER A 8 -13.49 -9.76 22.67
N LEU A 9 -13.49 -11.07 22.43
CA LEU A 9 -13.31 -12.23 23.29
C LEU A 9 -13.33 -13.44 22.35
N TRP A 10 -12.34 -14.33 22.38
CA TRP A 10 -12.57 -15.77 22.20
C TRP A 10 -11.53 -16.55 23.01
N HIS A 11 -11.95 -16.97 24.19
CA HIS A 11 -11.39 -18.09 24.93
C HIS A 11 -11.74 -19.40 24.22
N ARG A 12 -10.79 -20.34 24.11
CA ARG A 12 -11.08 -21.76 24.39
C ARG A 12 -9.84 -22.53 24.82
N SER A 13 -10.11 -23.42 25.76
CA SER A 13 -9.24 -24.08 26.73
C SER A 13 -8.41 -25.25 26.15
N GLY A 14 -7.34 -25.62 26.87
CA GLY A 14 -6.59 -26.89 26.70
C GLY A 14 -7.40 -28.14 27.09
N PRO A 15 -6.79 -29.34 27.08
CA PRO A 15 -5.93 -29.71 28.21
C PRO A 15 -4.67 -30.56 27.87
N SER A 16 -3.86 -30.72 28.93
CA SER A 16 -2.62 -31.47 29.11
C SER A 16 -2.82 -33.00 29.26
N ALA A 17 -1.84 -33.81 28.81
CA ALA A 17 -1.33 -34.99 29.53
C ALA A 17 -0.11 -35.65 28.81
N SER A 18 1.00 -35.83 29.54
CA SER A 18 2.16 -36.70 29.25
C SER A 18 1.93 -38.12 29.86
N PRO A 19 2.95 -39.00 30.05
CA PRO A 19 3.91 -39.65 29.14
C PRO A 19 3.78 -41.19 29.20
N SER A 20 4.48 -41.94 28.34
CA SER A 20 4.75 -43.37 28.60
C SER A 20 6.14 -43.81 28.13
N GLU A 21 6.94 -44.22 29.11
CA GLU A 21 8.20 -44.97 29.00
C GLU A 21 7.90 -46.47 28.97
N GLN A 22 8.69 -47.22 28.20
CA GLN A 22 9.28 -48.54 28.48
C GLN A 22 9.83 -49.15 27.16
N THR A 23 10.85 -50.00 27.04
CA THR A 23 12.09 -50.36 27.75
C THR A 23 12.68 -51.53 26.91
N ALA A 24 14.01 -51.56 26.78
CA ALA A 24 14.89 -52.71 26.51
C ALA A 24 15.06 -53.34 25.10
N ALA A 25 16.31 -53.20 24.65
CA ALA A 25 17.27 -54.25 24.25
C ALA A 25 17.16 -54.94 22.87
N SER A 26 18.15 -54.69 22.02
CA SER A 26 19.18 -55.69 21.70
C SER A 26 20.32 -55.12 20.87
N MET A 27 21.54 -55.51 21.25
CA MET A 27 22.81 -55.13 20.63
C MET A 27 23.21 -56.07 19.48
N LEU A 28 24.17 -55.55 18.70
CA LEU A 28 25.24 -56.19 17.89
C LEU A 28 25.05 -56.31 16.36
N THR A 29 25.75 -55.37 15.71
CA THR A 29 26.81 -55.59 14.70
C THR A 29 26.42 -56.07 13.30
N ARG A 30 26.49 -55.15 12.33
CA ARG A 30 27.27 -55.42 11.11
C ARG A 30 27.83 -54.15 10.48
N ARG A 31 29.15 -54.17 10.35
CA ARG A 31 30.07 -53.22 9.72
C ARG A 31 29.83 -53.23 8.20
N SER A 32 29.57 -52.09 7.56
CA SER A 32 30.18 -51.73 6.26
C SER A 32 29.76 -50.34 5.75
N SER A 33 30.75 -49.45 5.68
CA SER A 33 31.10 -48.63 4.50
C SER A 33 29.98 -48.00 3.65
N ARG A 34 29.74 -46.70 3.87
CA ARG A 34 29.98 -45.57 2.92
C ARG A 34 29.19 -44.36 3.41
N ARG A 35 29.89 -43.34 3.92
CA ARG A 35 29.31 -42.00 4.12
C ARG A 35 29.10 -41.39 2.73
N MET A 36 27.86 -41.29 2.30
CA MET A 36 27.46 -40.30 1.31
C MET A 36 26.79 -39.16 2.08
N PRO A 37 27.12 -37.88 1.79
CA PRO A 37 26.41 -36.76 2.39
C PRO A 37 24.96 -36.82 1.93
N PHE A 38 24.04 -36.93 2.88
CA PHE A 38 22.64 -36.69 2.63
C PHE A 38 22.52 -35.24 2.15
N ILE A 39 22.20 -35.07 0.87
CA ILE A 39 21.67 -33.81 0.35
C ILE A 39 20.37 -33.60 1.11
N SER A 40 20.39 -32.68 2.07
CA SER A 40 19.17 -32.23 2.74
C SER A 40 18.35 -31.49 1.70
N VAL A 41 17.42 -32.19 1.05
CA VAL A 41 16.40 -31.55 0.24
C VAL A 41 15.48 -30.87 1.23
N SER A 42 15.73 -29.59 1.50
CA SER A 42 14.78 -28.73 2.17
C SER A 42 13.49 -28.78 1.37
N THR A 43 12.53 -29.56 1.86
CA THR A 43 11.15 -29.53 1.40
C THR A 43 10.65 -28.10 1.63
N LEU A 44 10.70 -27.28 0.58
CA LEU A 44 9.93 -26.05 0.56
C LEU A 44 8.47 -26.44 0.84
N PRO A 45 7.78 -25.78 1.78
CA PRO A 45 6.36 -25.98 1.93
C PRO A 45 5.70 -25.67 0.58
N TRP A 46 4.89 -26.62 0.10
CA TRP A 46 4.08 -26.55 -1.12
C TRP A 46 3.08 -25.39 -1.12
N TYR A 47 2.96 -24.71 0.01
CA TYR A 47 2.35 -23.40 0.15
C TYR A 47 3.30 -22.49 0.92
N ALA A 48 4.05 -21.67 0.18
CA ALA A 48 4.52 -20.40 0.72
C ALA A 48 3.38 -19.41 0.49
N PRO A 49 2.92 -18.63 1.50
CA PRO A 49 2.16 -17.43 1.18
C PRO A 49 2.95 -16.63 0.13
N PRO A 50 2.30 -16.02 -0.87
CA PRO A 50 3.00 -15.17 -1.82
C PRO A 50 3.94 -14.29 -1.02
N PRO A 51 5.26 -14.22 -1.34
CA PRO A 51 6.16 -13.33 -0.63
C PRO A 51 5.44 -11.99 -0.61
N GLU A 52 5.10 -11.50 0.60
CA GLU A 52 4.42 -10.21 0.76
C GLU A 52 5.15 -9.30 -0.19
N ALA A 53 4.49 -8.88 -1.27
CA ALA A 53 5.18 -8.27 -2.38
C ALA A 53 5.94 -7.14 -1.74
N CYS A 54 7.27 -7.29 -1.68
CA CYS A 54 8.14 -6.30 -1.09
C CYS A 54 8.09 -5.21 -2.15
N VAL A 55 7.01 -4.44 -2.14
CA VAL A 55 6.74 -3.36 -3.09
C VAL A 55 8.03 -2.59 -3.01
N PRO A 56 8.79 -2.47 -4.11
CA PRO A 56 9.99 -1.64 -4.09
C PRO A 56 9.49 -0.26 -3.69
N SER A 57 9.63 0.04 -2.39
CA SER A 57 8.95 1.19 -1.80
C SER A 57 9.79 2.35 -2.25
N ASP A 58 9.37 2.96 -3.36
CA ASP A 58 10.06 4.07 -3.97
C ASP A 58 10.38 5.07 -2.85
N PRO A 59 11.67 5.42 -2.65
CA PRO A 59 12.06 6.31 -1.57
C PRO A 59 11.33 7.65 -1.64
N ILE A 60 10.91 8.08 -2.83
CA ILE A 60 10.10 9.29 -3.03
C ILE A 60 8.69 9.11 -2.44
N ILE A 61 8.02 7.99 -2.75
CA ILE A 61 6.69 7.65 -2.19
C ILE A 61 6.75 7.55 -0.67
N SER A 62 7.80 6.91 -0.15
CA SER A 62 8.01 6.73 1.29
C SER A 62 8.21 8.08 1.98
N THR A 63 9.01 8.96 1.37
CA THR A 63 9.26 10.31 1.89
C THR A 63 7.99 11.15 1.90
N ILE A 64 7.22 11.13 0.80
CA ILE A 64 5.94 11.85 0.70
C ILE A 64 4.97 11.33 1.75
N SER A 65 4.83 10.00 1.84
CA SER A 65 3.87 9.40 2.77
C SER A 65 4.21 9.69 4.22
N ASN A 66 5.48 9.64 4.60
CA ASN A 66 5.93 9.99 5.94
C ASN A 66 5.68 11.48 6.23
N ALA A 67 6.00 12.37 5.28
CA ALA A 67 5.76 13.81 5.41
C ALA A 67 4.26 14.13 5.59
N ILE A 68 3.37 13.44 4.89
CA ILE A 68 1.91 13.58 5.07
C ILE A 68 1.50 13.10 6.47
N LYS A 69 2.04 11.96 6.93
CA LYS A 69 1.76 11.43 8.28
C LYS A 69 2.20 12.36 9.40
N THR A 70 3.42 12.88 9.31
CA THR A 70 4.00 13.78 10.32
C THR A 70 3.55 15.22 10.14
N SER A 71 2.82 15.52 9.05
CA SER A 71 2.46 16.88 8.64
C SER A 71 3.66 17.82 8.41
N ASP A 72 4.85 17.27 8.17
CA ASP A 72 6.06 18.03 7.83
C ASP A 72 6.40 17.88 6.34
N LEU A 73 6.04 18.89 5.54
CA LEU A 73 6.28 18.91 4.10
C LEU A 73 7.68 19.41 3.69
N ASN A 74 8.56 19.76 4.64
CA ASN A 74 9.90 20.25 4.31
C ASN A 74 10.77 19.25 3.52
N PRO A 75 10.74 17.94 3.84
CA PRO A 75 11.42 16.92 3.03
C PRO A 75 10.86 16.88 1.60
N VAL A 76 9.54 17.02 1.44
CA VAL A 76 8.87 16.98 0.13
C VAL A 76 9.27 18.16 -0.74
N LYS A 77 9.37 19.36 -0.16
CA LYS A 77 9.81 20.57 -0.90
C LYS A 77 11.17 20.38 -1.57
N ARG A 78 12.10 19.66 -0.92
CA ARG A 78 13.44 19.42 -1.46
C ARG A 78 13.44 18.43 -2.62
N ILE A 79 12.58 17.43 -2.55
CA ILE A 79 12.46 16.40 -3.59
C ILE A 79 11.44 16.77 -4.67
N LEU A 80 10.69 17.87 -4.52
CA LEU A 80 9.65 18.30 -5.44
C LEU A 80 10.10 18.35 -6.91
N PRO A 81 11.31 18.84 -7.26
CA PRO A 81 11.80 18.81 -8.64
C PRO A 81 11.98 17.39 -9.21
N SER A 82 12.14 16.39 -8.33
CA SER A 82 12.27 14.98 -8.69
C SER A 82 10.93 14.23 -8.66
N ILE A 83 9.86 14.85 -8.13
CA ILE A 83 8.53 14.23 -8.12
C ILE A 83 7.98 14.23 -9.54
N LYS A 84 7.67 13.03 -10.03
CA LYS A 84 7.02 12.82 -11.32
C LYS A 84 5.55 12.49 -11.11
N PRO A 85 4.70 12.70 -12.13
CA PRO A 85 3.27 12.43 -12.02
C PRO A 85 2.91 10.98 -11.66
N HIS A 86 3.72 10.00 -12.06
CA HIS A 86 3.50 8.60 -11.68
C HIS A 86 3.67 8.39 -10.17
N HIS A 87 4.61 9.08 -9.51
CA HIS A 87 4.73 8.98 -8.06
C HIS A 87 3.43 9.43 -7.35
N ILE A 88 2.75 10.45 -7.88
CA ILE A 88 1.46 10.88 -7.34
C ILE A 88 0.40 9.80 -7.61
N HIS A 89 0.37 9.23 -8.81
CA HIS A 89 -0.58 8.16 -9.15
C HIS A 89 -0.40 6.91 -8.27
N ASP A 90 0.84 6.46 -8.11
CA ASP A 90 1.20 5.30 -7.28
C ASP A 90 0.86 5.55 -5.81
N LEU A 91 1.07 6.77 -5.31
CA LEU A 91 0.65 7.17 -3.97
C LEU A 91 -0.86 7.05 -3.78
N LEU A 92 -1.67 7.45 -4.77
CA LEU A 92 -3.13 7.37 -4.71
C LEU A 92 -3.64 5.93 -4.77
N ASN A 93 -3.06 5.11 -5.63
CA ASN A 93 -3.54 3.74 -5.87
C ASN A 93 -3.04 2.76 -4.82
N LEU A 94 -1.74 2.82 -4.48
CA LEU A 94 -1.14 1.87 -3.55
C LEU A 94 -1.38 2.25 -2.10
N ASN A 95 -1.52 3.56 -1.83
CA ASN A 95 -1.64 4.15 -0.48
C ASN A 95 -0.91 3.33 0.61
N PRO A 96 0.41 3.08 0.48
CA PRO A 96 1.10 2.03 1.25
C PRO A 96 1.12 2.30 2.76
N PHE A 97 0.81 3.52 3.16
CA PHE A 97 0.84 3.97 4.53
C PHE A 97 -0.56 4.16 5.13
N ASN A 98 -1.62 3.77 4.43
CA ASN A 98 -3.03 3.95 4.84
C ASN A 98 -3.32 5.39 5.28
N LEU A 99 -2.89 6.34 4.45
CA LEU A 99 -3.06 7.77 4.72
C LEU A 99 -4.54 8.13 4.73
N CYS A 100 -4.92 9.04 5.63
CA CYS A 100 -6.26 9.59 5.68
C CYS A 100 -6.58 10.28 4.34
N PRO A 101 -7.74 10.02 3.71
CA PRO A 101 -8.09 10.58 2.41
C PRO A 101 -8.03 12.12 2.37
N LEU A 102 -8.42 12.79 3.46
CA LEU A 102 -8.37 14.26 3.56
C LEU A 102 -6.93 14.80 3.67
N SER A 103 -6.04 14.11 4.37
CA SER A 103 -4.62 14.50 4.45
C SER A 103 -3.96 14.38 3.08
N LEU A 104 -4.29 13.31 2.36
CA LEU A 104 -3.78 13.03 1.04
C LEU A 104 -4.34 14.02 -0.01
N PHE A 105 -5.61 14.40 0.10
CA PHE A 105 -6.20 15.48 -0.69
C PHE A 105 -5.59 16.85 -0.40
N SER A 106 -5.33 17.16 0.88
CA SER A 106 -4.68 18.41 1.28
C SER A 106 -3.27 18.52 0.70
N PHE A 107 -2.51 17.41 0.76
CA PHE A 107 -1.21 17.31 0.11
C PHE A 107 -1.30 17.52 -1.41
N PHE A 108 -2.25 16.88 -2.07
CA PHE A 108 -2.45 17.06 -3.51
C PHE A 108 -2.75 18.50 -3.88
N ASN A 109 -3.61 19.19 -3.12
CA ASN A 109 -3.88 20.62 -3.33
C ASN A 109 -2.61 21.46 -3.16
N TRP A 110 -1.83 21.18 -2.11
CA TRP A 110 -0.53 21.84 -1.90
C TRP A 110 0.45 21.62 -3.07
N VAL A 111 0.58 20.39 -3.58
CA VAL A 111 1.42 20.10 -4.76
C VAL A 111 0.88 20.81 -6.00
N SER A 112 -0.42 20.78 -6.23
CA SER A 112 -1.07 21.34 -7.43
C SER A 112 -1.03 22.87 -7.49
N SER A 113 -0.88 23.52 -6.34
CA SER A 113 -0.74 24.98 -6.19
C SER A 113 0.72 25.44 -6.23
N HIS A 114 1.68 24.51 -6.22
CA HIS A 114 3.08 24.88 -6.22
C HIS A 114 3.51 25.49 -7.57
N PRO A 115 4.13 26.69 -7.58
CA PRO A 115 4.57 27.32 -8.82
C PRO A 115 5.64 26.46 -9.50
N GLY A 116 5.52 26.29 -10.83
CA GLY A 116 6.45 25.47 -11.61
C GLY A 116 6.17 23.96 -11.58
N PHE A 117 5.26 23.49 -10.72
CA PHE A 117 4.83 22.09 -10.71
C PHE A 117 3.46 21.94 -11.36
N ARG A 118 3.38 21.25 -12.50
CA ARG A 118 2.12 21.04 -13.23
C ARG A 118 1.73 19.57 -13.21
N LEU A 119 0.65 19.25 -12.51
CA LEU A 119 0.05 17.93 -12.54
C LEU A 119 -0.68 17.69 -13.87
N PRO A 120 -0.54 16.51 -14.48
CA PRO A 120 -1.32 16.14 -15.65
C PRO A 120 -2.78 15.88 -15.28
N LEU A 121 -3.67 16.00 -16.26
CA LEU A 121 -5.12 15.73 -16.11
C LEU A 121 -5.38 14.37 -15.45
N HIS A 122 -4.60 13.36 -15.81
CA HIS A 122 -4.70 12.01 -15.26
C HIS A 122 -4.56 11.98 -13.72
N SER A 123 -3.66 12.77 -13.13
CA SER A 123 -3.49 12.84 -11.68
C SER A 123 -4.71 13.46 -10.99
N TYR A 124 -5.36 14.45 -11.62
CA TYR A 124 -6.61 15.01 -11.11
C TYR A 124 -7.75 14.00 -11.18
N CYS A 125 -7.88 13.27 -12.29
CA CYS A 125 -8.90 12.23 -12.46
C CYS A 125 -8.70 11.08 -11.47
N ALA A 126 -7.46 10.64 -11.23
CA ALA A 126 -7.13 9.65 -10.20
C ALA A 126 -7.53 10.12 -8.80
N MET A 127 -7.28 11.39 -8.46
CA MET A 127 -7.73 11.96 -7.19
C MET A 127 -9.25 12.00 -7.09
N VAL A 128 -9.96 12.35 -8.16
CA VAL A 128 -11.44 12.33 -8.18
C VAL A 128 -11.95 10.92 -7.88
N HIS A 129 -11.39 9.88 -8.49
CA HIS A 129 -11.78 8.49 -8.20
C HIS A 129 -11.48 8.10 -6.75
N PHE A 130 -10.30 8.44 -6.26
CA PHE A 130 -9.90 8.19 -4.87
C PHE A 130 -10.88 8.85 -3.88
N LEU A 131 -11.22 10.12 -4.08
CA LEU A 131 -12.20 10.83 -3.25
C LEU A 131 -13.59 10.17 -3.30
N CYS A 132 -14.06 9.77 -4.49
CA CYS A 132 -15.32 9.06 -4.66
C CYS A 132 -15.33 7.71 -3.92
N ALA A 133 -14.23 6.94 -4.00
CA ALA A 133 -14.09 5.66 -3.29
C ALA A 133 -14.12 5.82 -1.76
N HIS A 134 -13.72 6.99 -1.25
CA HIS A 134 -13.76 7.34 0.16
C HIS A 134 -14.99 8.18 0.57
N HIS A 135 -16.03 8.24 -0.27
CA HIS A 135 -17.28 8.99 -0.04
C HIS A 135 -17.12 10.52 0.12
N LEU A 136 -16.02 11.09 -0.36
CA LEU A 136 -15.73 12.53 -0.38
C LEU A 136 -16.22 13.18 -1.68
N VAL A 137 -17.53 13.07 -1.93
CA VAL A 137 -18.15 13.45 -3.22
C VAL A 137 -18.15 14.97 -3.44
N SER A 138 -18.23 15.76 -2.36
CA SER A 138 -18.20 17.23 -2.43
C SER A 138 -16.86 17.73 -2.96
N GLU A 139 -15.77 17.20 -2.42
CA GLU A 139 -14.39 17.48 -2.78
C GLU A 139 -14.11 17.02 -4.20
N ALA A 140 -14.56 15.81 -4.56
CA ALA A 140 -14.45 15.27 -5.92
C ALA A 140 -15.15 16.18 -6.95
N GLY A 141 -16.37 16.62 -6.64
CA GLY A 141 -17.14 17.53 -7.51
C GLY A 141 -16.52 18.92 -7.63
N ALA A 142 -15.93 19.45 -6.55
CA ALA A 142 -15.17 20.70 -6.59
C ALA A 142 -13.92 20.58 -7.48
N LEU A 143 -13.18 19.48 -7.35
CA LEU A 143 -11.99 19.21 -8.14
C LEU A 143 -12.32 19.06 -9.63
N LEU A 144 -13.40 18.35 -9.97
CA LEU A 144 -13.85 18.19 -11.35
C LEU A 144 -14.25 19.53 -11.98
N ARG A 145 -15.00 20.38 -11.25
CA ARG A 145 -15.35 21.73 -11.71
C ARG A 145 -14.11 22.59 -11.96
N PHE A 146 -13.11 22.50 -11.08
CA PHE A 146 -11.82 23.18 -11.25
C PHE A 146 -11.10 22.72 -12.53
N VAL A 147 -11.07 21.42 -12.80
CA VAL A 147 -10.41 20.88 -14.00
C VAL A 147 -11.12 21.33 -15.28
N VAL A 148 -12.45 21.28 -15.31
CA VAL A 148 -13.26 21.71 -16.46
C VAL A 148 -13.11 23.22 -16.70
N SER A 149 -13.12 24.04 -15.65
CA SER A 149 -12.95 25.49 -15.78
C SER A 149 -11.56 25.85 -16.31
N ARG A 150 -10.52 25.15 -15.87
CA ARG A 150 -9.14 25.39 -16.31
C ARG A 150 -8.89 24.99 -17.77
N LYS A 151 -9.62 24.00 -18.30
CA LYS A 151 -9.44 23.52 -19.68
C LYS A 151 -10.28 24.29 -20.70
N GLY A 152 -11.38 24.92 -20.28
CA GLY A 152 -12.18 25.83 -21.11
C GLY A 152 -13.40 25.19 -21.78
N LYS A 153 -14.05 25.94 -22.69
CA LYS A 153 -15.29 25.53 -23.36
C LYS A 153 -15.07 24.28 -24.21
N GLY A 154 -15.99 23.30 -24.13
CA GLY A 154 -15.88 22.03 -24.86
C GLY A 154 -14.95 20.99 -24.22
N SER A 155 -14.35 21.30 -23.07
CA SER A 155 -13.43 20.37 -22.38
C SER A 155 -14.11 19.17 -21.74
N ALA A 156 -15.43 19.23 -21.50
CA ALA A 156 -16.18 18.23 -20.76
C ALA A 156 -16.02 16.81 -21.32
N SER A 157 -16.09 16.63 -22.65
CA SER A 157 -15.92 15.31 -23.28
C SER A 157 -14.52 14.75 -23.03
N SER A 158 -13.48 15.57 -23.19
CA SER A 158 -12.09 15.15 -22.96
C SER A 158 -11.77 14.87 -21.49
N VAL A 159 -12.40 15.60 -20.56
CA VAL A 159 -12.27 15.35 -19.12
C VAL A 159 -12.99 14.07 -18.76
N PHE A 160 -14.18 13.85 -19.29
CA PHE A 160 -14.95 12.62 -19.09
C PHE A 160 -14.21 11.40 -19.64
N ALA A 161 -13.63 11.48 -20.84
CA ALA A 161 -12.78 10.42 -21.39
C ALA A 161 -11.61 10.09 -20.45
N ALA A 162 -10.89 11.10 -19.95
CA ALA A 162 -9.78 10.89 -19.01
C ALA A 162 -10.23 10.28 -17.67
N VAL A 163 -11.43 10.64 -17.19
CA VAL A 163 -12.05 10.01 -16.01
C VAL A 163 -12.38 8.54 -16.28
N LEU A 164 -12.87 8.18 -17.47
CA LEU A 164 -13.13 6.78 -17.81
C LEU A 164 -11.83 5.97 -17.92
N GLU A 165 -10.81 6.53 -18.58
CA GLU A 165 -9.51 5.87 -18.76
C GLU A 165 -8.79 5.61 -17.43
N THR A 166 -8.88 6.55 -16.49
CA THR A 166 -8.28 6.40 -15.15
C THR A 166 -8.92 5.30 -14.31
N LYS A 167 -10.18 4.93 -14.59
CA LYS A 167 -10.90 3.89 -13.85
C LYS A 167 -10.37 2.48 -14.15
N GLY A 168 -9.67 2.29 -15.28
CA GLY A 168 -9.15 1.00 -15.74
C GLY A 168 -7.84 0.53 -15.11
N VAL A 169 -7.24 1.30 -14.19
CA VAL A 169 -5.97 0.95 -13.51
C VAL A 169 -6.22 0.26 -12.15
N HIS A 170 -7.48 0.05 -11.77
CA HIS A 170 -7.88 -0.81 -10.65
C HIS A 170 -8.31 -2.18 -11.18
N GLN A 171 -7.36 -3.11 -11.30
CA GLN A 171 -7.62 -4.55 -11.33
C GLN A 171 -6.73 -5.23 -10.30
#